data_AF-A0A3D2BI70-F1
#
_entry.id   AF-A0A3D2BI70-F1
#
_cell.length_a   1.000
_cell.length_b   1.000
_cell.length_c   1.000
_cell.angle_alpha   90.00
_cell.angle_beta   90.00
_cell.angle_gamma   90.00
#
_symmetry.space_group_name_H-M   'P 1'
#
loop_
_entity.id
_entity.type
_entity.pdbx_description
1 polymer ?
#
loop_
_entity_poly.entity_id
_entity_poly.type
_entity_poly.pdbx_seq_one_letter_code
_entity_poly.pdbx_strand_id
1 'polypeptide(L)'
;MKKEWYTAKELVGLAGLPNSPQGVNLMARREGWENRRKRGVQGKAVEYSIKSLPDEVIGVLAAHEPPAEYLSKRQDAFLIWVEAYYQLTKSEREKIVKFVLREGLSKLISYIDADNQDAIERENEEVLRKLKSPPEST
;
A
#
# COMPACT_ATOMS: atom_id res chain seq x y z
N MET A 1 8.10 11.88 1.15
CA MET A 1 8.27 12.60 2.43
C MET A 1 8.96 11.67 3.42
N LYS A 2 10.00 12.13 4.14
CA LYS A 2 10.71 11.31 5.13
C LYS A 2 9.83 11.11 6.37
N LYS A 3 9.85 9.92 6.97
CA LYS A 3 9.10 9.64 8.20
C LYS A 3 9.76 10.36 9.38
N GLU A 4 9.00 11.19 10.09
CA GLU A 4 9.53 12.01 11.19
C GLU A 4 9.16 11.50 12.60
N TRP A 5 8.22 10.54 12.68
CA TRP A 5 7.65 10.09 13.96
C TRP A 5 7.62 8.57 14.06
N TYR A 6 8.13 8.04 15.17
CA TYR A 6 8.37 6.62 15.39
C TYR A 6 7.69 6.13 16.66
N THR A 7 7.05 4.96 16.61
CA THR A 7 6.47 4.33 17.79
C THR A 7 7.55 3.61 18.60
N ALA A 8 7.33 3.42 19.90
CA ALA A 8 8.24 2.64 20.74
C ALA A 8 8.49 1.22 20.21
N LYS A 9 7.52 0.61 19.50
CA LYS A 9 7.68 -0.70 18.87
C LYS A 9 8.69 -0.70 17.73
N GLU A 10 8.79 0.39 16.99
CA GLU A 10 9.70 0.54 15.86
C GLU A 10 11.13 0.85 16.30
N LEU A 11 11.30 1.30 17.55
CA LEU A 11 12.59 1.67 18.13
C LEU A 11 13.21 0.55 18.99
N VAL A 12 12.47 -0.54 19.25
CA VAL A 12 12.95 -1.64 20.10
C VAL A 12 14.25 -2.22 19.56
N GLY A 13 15.26 -2.33 20.43
CA GLY A 13 16.52 -2.99 20.11
C GLY A 13 17.44 -2.25 19.12
N LEU A 14 17.05 -1.08 18.62
CA LEU A 14 17.91 -0.28 17.76
C LEU A 14 19.03 0.37 18.57
N ALA A 15 20.29 0.27 18.10
CA ALA A 15 21.43 0.98 18.69
C ALA A 15 21.48 0.92 20.24
N GLY A 16 21.27 -0.26 20.83
CA GLY A 16 21.30 -0.43 22.29
C GLY A 16 20.06 0.05 23.03
N LEU A 17 18.99 0.46 22.33
CA LEU A 17 17.69 0.73 22.94
C LEU A 17 17.11 -0.54 23.60
N PRO A 18 16.25 -0.38 24.64
CA PRO A 18 15.65 -1.51 25.33
C PRO A 18 14.90 -2.46 24.38
N ASN A 19 14.95 -3.77 24.70
CA ASN A 19 14.29 -4.82 23.92
C ASN A 19 12.78 -4.93 24.16
N SER A 20 12.15 -3.92 24.77
CA SER A 20 10.70 -3.86 24.96
C SER A 20 10.17 -2.44 24.75
N PRO A 21 8.94 -2.27 24.22
CA PRO A 21 8.33 -0.95 24.07
C PRO A 21 8.18 -0.20 25.40
N GLN A 22 7.95 -0.92 26.50
CA GLN A 22 7.87 -0.35 27.85
C GLN A 22 9.21 0.25 28.28
N GLY A 23 10.31 -0.45 28.02
CA GLY A 23 11.66 0.05 28.29
C GLY A 23 11.98 1.29 27.46
N VAL A 24 11.64 1.28 26.16
CA VAL A 24 11.80 2.45 25.28
C VAL A 24 10.98 3.64 25.79
N ASN A 25 9.71 3.42 26.18
CA ASN A 25 8.87 4.48 26.73
C ASN A 25 9.43 5.06 28.04
N LEU A 26 10.02 4.23 28.90
CA LEU A 26 10.65 4.67 30.15
C LEU A 26 11.89 5.52 29.86
N MET A 27 12.74 5.07 28.94
CA MET A 27 13.92 5.80 28.48
C MET A 27 13.54 7.14 27.86
N ALA A 28 12.55 7.16 26.97
CA ALA A 28 12.06 8.37 26.33
C ALA A 28 11.53 9.41 27.34
N ARG A 29 10.90 8.96 28.44
CA ARG A 29 10.49 9.85 29.53
C ARG A 29 11.67 10.37 30.34
N ARG A 30 12.65 9.51 30.63
CA ARG A 30 13.88 9.86 31.36
C ARG A 30 14.71 10.90 30.60
N GLU A 31 14.78 10.74 29.28
CA GLU A 31 15.60 11.56 28.38
C GLU A 31 14.82 12.70 27.72
N GLY A 32 13.53 12.84 28.02
CA GLY A 32 12.72 13.98 27.58
C GLY A 32 12.47 14.02 26.07
N TRP A 33 12.31 12.87 25.41
CA TRP A 33 12.09 12.82 23.96
C TRP A 33 10.79 13.53 23.58
N GLU A 34 10.84 14.28 22.47
CA GLU A 34 9.68 14.96 21.90
C GLU A 34 8.68 13.90 21.43
N ASN A 35 7.44 14.03 21.90
CA ASN A 35 6.42 13.02 21.67
C ASN A 35 5.07 13.64 21.29
N ARG A 36 4.28 12.88 20.55
CA ARG A 36 2.92 13.24 20.14
C ARG A 36 1.98 12.06 20.28
N ARG A 37 0.67 12.35 20.36
CA ARG A 37 -0.37 11.31 20.23
C ARG A 37 -0.44 10.82 18.79
N LYS A 38 -0.50 9.50 18.62
CA LYS A 38 -0.75 8.88 17.32
C LYS A 38 -2.17 9.22 16.87
N ARG A 39 -2.33 9.72 15.64
CA ARG A 39 -3.63 10.07 15.06
C ARG A 39 -4.36 8.80 14.59
N GLY A 40 -5.69 8.80 14.68
CA GLY A 40 -6.54 7.75 14.09
C GLY A 40 -6.57 6.41 14.84
N VAL A 41 -6.11 6.36 16.09
CA VAL A 41 -6.17 5.14 16.92
C VAL A 41 -6.99 5.36 18.18
N GLN A 42 -7.83 4.37 18.51
CA GLN A 42 -8.60 4.34 19.75
C GLN A 42 -7.66 3.94 20.90
N GLY A 43 -6.99 4.92 21.52
CA GLY A 43 -6.09 4.69 22.66
C GLY A 43 -5.04 5.77 22.89
N LYS A 44 -4.26 5.63 23.99
CA LYS A 44 -3.16 6.53 24.36
C LYS A 44 -1.83 6.13 23.69
N ALA A 45 -1.86 5.85 22.38
CA ALA A 45 -0.63 5.53 21.64
C ALA A 45 0.19 6.80 21.39
N VAL A 46 1.50 6.70 21.58
CA VAL A 46 2.46 7.82 21.48
C VAL A 46 3.53 7.50 20.44
N GLU A 47 3.96 8.54 19.74
CA GLU A 47 5.07 8.52 18.78
C GLU A 47 6.13 9.53 19.21
N TYR A 48 7.39 9.27 18.86
CA TYR A 48 8.57 10.08 19.19
C TYR A 48 9.17 10.69 17.93
N SER A 49 9.57 11.97 18.03
CA SER A 49 10.18 12.73 16.94
C SER A 49 11.60 12.24 16.69
N ILE A 50 11.95 11.98 15.43
CA ILE A 50 13.31 11.57 15.02
C ILE A 50 14.38 12.54 15.51
N LYS A 51 14.04 13.83 15.62
CA LYS A 51 14.95 14.91 16.05
C LYS A 51 15.33 14.84 17.53
N SER A 52 14.59 14.06 18.31
CA SER A 52 14.79 13.90 19.76
C SER A 52 15.35 12.53 20.15
N LEU A 53 15.65 11.67 19.16
CA LEU A 53 16.27 10.37 19.38
C LEU A 53 17.80 10.50 19.52
N PRO A 54 18.48 9.52 20.16
CA PRO A 54 19.94 9.46 20.18
C PRO A 54 20.54 9.37 18.76
N ASP A 55 21.70 9.99 18.54
CA ASP A 55 22.36 10.04 17.22
C ASP A 55 22.65 8.64 16.65
N GLU A 56 23.01 7.68 17.50
CA GLU A 56 23.24 6.29 17.11
C GLU A 56 21.95 5.65 16.56
N VAL A 57 20.80 5.96 17.17
CA VAL A 57 19.48 5.50 16.72
C VAL A 57 19.11 6.17 15.39
N ILE A 58 19.39 7.47 15.24
CA ILE A 58 19.15 8.20 13.98
C ILE A 58 20.00 7.62 12.85
N GLY A 59 21.28 7.34 13.11
CA GLY A 59 22.18 6.73 12.13
C GLY A 59 21.70 5.34 11.69
N VAL A 60 21.26 4.51 12.64
CA VAL A 60 20.65 3.21 12.34
C VAL A 60 19.36 3.39 11.55
N LEU A 61 18.46 4.31 11.91
CA LEU A 61 17.22 4.58 11.17
C LEU A 61 17.45 5.11 9.75
N ALA A 62 18.53 5.86 9.53
CA ALA A 62 18.92 6.35 8.22
C ALA A 62 19.57 5.25 7.35
N ALA A 63 20.29 4.32 7.96
CA ALA A 63 20.92 3.19 7.27
C ALA A 63 19.95 2.01 7.04
N HIS A 64 19.02 1.79 7.96
CA HIS A 64 17.93 0.81 7.90
C HIS A 64 16.66 1.43 7.31
N GLU A 65 16.72 2.39 6.40
CA GLU A 65 15.55 2.69 5.57
C GLU A 65 15.32 1.48 4.66
N PRO A 66 14.40 0.55 4.98
CA PRO A 66 14.16 -0.56 4.08
C PRO A 66 13.38 0.07 2.91
N PRO A 67 13.73 -0.19 1.65
CA PRO A 67 12.76 -0.01 0.58
C PRO A 67 11.50 -0.75 1.02
N ALA A 68 10.33 -0.20 0.75
CA ALA A 68 9.05 -0.73 1.20
C ALA A 68 8.71 -2.10 0.55
N GLU A 69 9.53 -3.14 0.75
CA GLU A 69 9.43 -4.44 0.09
C GLU A 69 8.36 -5.33 0.72
N TYR A 70 8.04 -5.12 2.00
CA TYR A 70 6.92 -5.83 2.63
C TYR A 70 5.55 -5.18 2.38
N LEU A 71 5.53 -3.93 1.92
CA LEU A 71 4.30 -3.21 1.61
C LEU A 71 4.00 -3.19 0.11
N SER A 72 5.00 -3.15 -0.78
CA SER A 72 4.81 -3.08 -2.24
C SER A 72 3.81 -4.13 -2.73
N LYS A 73 4.04 -5.43 -2.56
CA LYS A 73 3.15 -6.44 -3.18
C LYS A 73 1.69 -6.44 -2.69
N ARG A 74 1.40 -6.01 -1.46
CA ARG A 74 0.04 -6.05 -0.88
C ARG A 74 -0.64 -4.67 -0.88
N GLN A 75 0.13 -3.60 -0.85
CA GLN A 75 -0.37 -2.25 -0.99
C GLN A 75 -0.61 -1.89 -2.45
N ASP A 76 0.15 -2.42 -3.41
CA ASP A 76 -0.04 -2.06 -4.82
C ASP A 76 -1.48 -2.35 -5.26
N ALA A 77 -1.99 -3.58 -5.09
CA ALA A 77 -3.36 -3.91 -5.52
C ALA A 77 -4.45 -3.12 -4.77
N PHE A 78 -4.31 -2.94 -3.45
CA PHE A 78 -5.30 -2.20 -2.65
C PHE A 78 -5.25 -0.69 -2.90
N LEU A 79 -4.06 -0.11 -3.00
CA LEU A 79 -3.86 1.31 -3.31
C LEU A 79 -4.29 1.62 -4.75
N ILE A 80 -4.00 0.76 -5.72
CA ILE A 80 -4.51 0.88 -7.09
C ILE A 80 -6.04 0.88 -7.07
N TRP A 81 -6.66 0.02 -6.27
CA TRP A 81 -8.12 -0.02 -6.14
C TRP A 81 -8.69 1.24 -5.47
N VAL A 82 -8.03 1.75 -4.42
CA VAL A 82 -8.41 2.99 -3.74
C VAL A 82 -8.24 4.21 -4.65
N GLU A 83 -7.15 4.27 -5.43
CA GLU A 83 -6.89 5.34 -6.38
C GLU A 83 -7.89 5.30 -7.53
N ALA A 84 -8.13 4.13 -8.13
CA ALA A 84 -9.18 3.93 -9.13
C ALA A 84 -10.54 4.37 -8.61
N TYR A 85 -10.89 4.03 -7.37
CA TYR A 85 -12.13 4.50 -6.74
C TYR A 85 -12.21 6.04 -6.68
N TYR A 86 -11.12 6.72 -6.35
CA TYR A 86 -11.09 8.19 -6.30
C TYR A 86 -11.10 8.86 -7.68
N GLN A 87 -10.70 8.18 -8.75
CA GLN A 87 -10.80 8.70 -10.12
C GLN A 87 -12.24 8.68 -10.66
N LEU A 88 -13.11 7.82 -10.13
CA LEU A 88 -14.52 7.77 -10.50
C LEU A 88 -15.28 9.03 -10.05
N THR A 89 -16.24 9.45 -10.87
CA THR A 89 -17.24 10.44 -10.49
C THR A 89 -18.18 9.89 -9.41
N LYS A 90 -18.90 10.78 -8.70
CA LYS A 90 -19.87 10.39 -7.68
C LYS A 90 -20.92 9.39 -8.20
N SER A 91 -21.43 9.62 -9.41
CA SER A 91 -22.44 8.75 -10.04
C SER A 91 -21.88 7.35 -10.33
N GLU A 92 -20.64 7.27 -10.81
CA GLU A 92 -19.98 5.99 -11.08
C GLU A 92 -19.67 5.22 -9.80
N ARG A 93 -19.19 5.89 -8.74
CA ARG A 93 -18.99 5.27 -7.43
C ARG A 93 -20.29 4.68 -6.89
N GLU A 94 -21.39 5.42 -6.97
CA GLU A 94 -22.70 4.96 -6.52
C GLU A 94 -23.17 3.72 -7.30
N LYS A 95 -22.96 3.69 -8.62
CA LYS A 95 -23.28 2.52 -9.45
C LYS A 95 -22.47 1.30 -9.06
N ILE A 96 -21.15 1.44 -8.91
CA ILE A 96 -20.25 0.34 -8.54
C ILE A 96 -20.57 -0.19 -7.14
N VAL A 97 -20.78 0.68 -6.15
CA VAL A 97 -21.17 0.25 -4.80
C VAL A 97 -22.52 -0.47 -4.81
N LYS A 98 -23.52 0.06 -5.51
CA LYS A 98 -24.84 -0.60 -5.63
C LYS A 98 -24.73 -1.96 -6.32
N PHE A 99 -23.92 -2.07 -7.37
CA PHE A 99 -23.68 -3.32 -8.08
C PHE A 99 -23.03 -4.35 -7.16
N VAL A 100 -21.93 -3.99 -6.49
CA VAL A 100 -21.21 -4.90 -5.58
C VAL A 100 -22.11 -5.37 -4.43
N LEU A 101 -22.96 -4.50 -3.89
CA LEU A 101 -23.90 -4.86 -2.82
C LEU A 101 -25.05 -5.76 -3.29
N ARG A 102 -25.45 -5.69 -4.56
CA ARG A 102 -26.59 -6.45 -5.11
C ARG A 102 -26.16 -7.79 -5.72
N GLU A 103 -25.07 -7.79 -6.46
CA GLU A 103 -24.63 -8.92 -7.30
C GLU A 103 -23.32 -9.55 -6.79
N GLY A 104 -22.61 -8.86 -5.89
CA GLY A 104 -21.33 -9.31 -5.35
C GLY A 104 -20.14 -9.06 -6.29
N LEU A 105 -18.93 -9.21 -5.74
CA LEU A 105 -17.68 -9.07 -6.49
C LEU A 105 -17.49 -10.20 -7.52
N SER A 106 -18.02 -11.40 -7.26
CA SER A 106 -17.91 -12.53 -8.18
C SER A 106 -18.55 -12.24 -9.55
N LYS A 107 -19.64 -11.47 -9.58
CA LYS A 107 -20.27 -11.04 -10.83
C LYS A 107 -19.39 -10.07 -11.62
N LEU A 108 -18.66 -9.19 -10.94
CA LEU A 108 -17.69 -8.29 -11.57
C LEU A 108 -16.56 -9.08 -12.26
N ILE A 109 -16.01 -10.08 -11.56
CA ILE A 109 -14.97 -10.96 -12.11
C ILE A 109 -15.46 -11.69 -13.36
N SER A 110 -16.70 -12.19 -13.36
CA SER A 110 -17.26 -12.87 -14.53
C SER A 110 -17.34 -11.98 -15.79
N TYR A 111 -17.53 -10.67 -15.62
CA TYR A 111 -17.53 -9.73 -16.76
C TYR A 111 -16.12 -9.46 -17.28
N ILE A 112 -15.13 -9.38 -16.38
CA ILE A 112 -13.72 -9.19 -16.74
C ILE A 112 -13.21 -10.42 -17.50
N ASP A 113 -13.54 -11.62 -17.04
CA ASP A 113 -13.14 -12.86 -17.69
C ASP A 113 -13.76 -13.01 -19.08
N ALA A 114 -15.04 -12.63 -19.22
CA ALA A 114 -15.74 -12.66 -20.51
C ALA A 114 -15.13 -11.67 -21.52
N ASP A 115 -14.85 -10.42 -21.12
CA ASP A 115 -14.27 -9.40 -22.01
C ASP A 115 -12.84 -9.79 -22.45
N ASN A 116 -12.05 -10.37 -21.54
CA ASN A 116 -10.72 -10.89 -21.87
C ASN A 116 -10.79 -12.03 -22.90
N GLN A 117 -11.75 -12.95 -22.74
CA GLN A 117 -11.97 -14.06 -23.67
C GLN A 117 -12.40 -13.55 -25.05
N ASP A 118 -13.34 -12.59 -25.10
CA ASP A 118 -13.80 -11.96 -26.34
C ASP A 118 -12.69 -11.17 -27.06
N ALA A 119 -11.73 -10.61 -26.31
CA ALA A 119 -10.56 -9.93 -26.87
C ALA A 119 -9.58 -10.93 -27.49
N ILE A 120 -9.31 -12.05 -26.80
CA ILE A 120 -8.45 -13.13 -27.28
C ILE A 120 -9.03 -13.78 -28.55
N GLU A 121 -10.34 -14.01 -28.58
CA GLU A 121 -11.01 -14.61 -29.74
C GLU A 121 -10.95 -13.70 -30.97
N ARG A 122 -11.16 -12.39 -30.81
CA ARG A 122 -11.01 -11.41 -31.90
C ARG A 122 -9.59 -11.34 -32.45
N GLU A 123 -8.58 -11.36 -31.58
CA GLU A 123 -7.17 -11.35 -31.99
C GLU A 123 -6.81 -12.62 -32.78
N ASN A 124 -7.27 -13.79 -32.31
CA ASN A 124 -7.07 -15.06 -33.00
C ASN A 124 -7.77 -15.09 -34.38
N GLU A 125 -8.99 -14.56 -34.49
CA GLU A 125 -9.68 -14.45 -35.78
C GLU A 125 -8.93 -13.53 -36.75
N GLU A 126 -8.35 -12.43 -36.27
CA GLU A 126 -7.55 -11.52 -37.10
C GLU A 126 -6.25 -12.18 -37.59
N VAL A 127 -5.56 -12.93 -36.73
CA VAL A 127 -4.37 -13.72 -37.11
C VAL A 127 -4.73 -14.78 -38.14
N LEU A 128 -5.83 -15.52 -37.93
CA LEU A 128 -6.32 -16.51 -38.89
C LEU A 128 -6.69 -15.87 -40.23
N ARG A 129 -7.21 -14.64 -40.22
CA ARG A 129 -7.50 -13.87 -41.43
C ARG A 129 -6.23 -13.47 -42.19
N LYS A 130 -5.18 -13.03 -41.47
CA LYS A 130 -3.87 -12.68 -42.04
C LYS A 130 -3.10 -13.89 -42.58
N LEU A 131 -3.25 -15.06 -41.97
CA LEU A 131 -2.66 -16.31 -42.48
C LEU A 131 -3.38 -16.84 -43.72
N LYS A 132 -4.68 -16.54 -43.86
CA LYS A 132 -5.49 -16.92 -45.03
C LYS A 132 -5.45 -15.90 -46.17
N SER A 133 -4.92 -14.68 -45.95
CA SER A 133 -4.68 -13.73 -47.02
C SER A 133 -3.50 -14.17 -47.89
N PRO A 134 -3.61 -14.11 -49.24
CA PRO A 134 -2.50 -14.42 -50.14
C PRO A 134 -1.30 -13.51 -49.84
N PRO A 135 -0.05 -13.97 -50.02
CA PRO A 135 1.11 -13.09 -49.90
C PRO A 135 0.97 -11.94 -50.89
N GLU A 136 1.18 -10.72 -50.41
CA GLU A 136 1.13 -9.52 -51.26
C GLU A 136 2.07 -9.72 -52.45
N SER A 137 1.48 -9.79 -53.64
CA SER A 137 2.19 -9.87 -54.90
C SER A 137 2.99 -8.58 -55.08
N THR A 138 4.32 -8.70 -54.99
CA THR A 138 5.27 -7.64 -55.33
C THR A 138 5.28 -7.39 -56.83
#